data_AF-A0AAN7CJ74-F1
#
_entry.id   AF-A0AAN7CJ74-F1
#
_cell.length_a   1.000
_cell.length_b   1.000
_cell.length_c   1.000
_cell.angle_alpha   90.00
_cell.angle_beta   90.00
_cell.angle_gamma   90.00
#
_symmetry.space_group_name_H-M   'P 1'
#
loop_
_entity.id
_entity.type
_entity.pdbx_description
1 polymer ?
#
loop_
_entity_poly.entity_id
_entity_poly.type
_entity_poly.pdbx_seq_one_letter_code
_entity_poly.pdbx_strand_id
1 'polypeptide(L)'
;MMEDIAPSLPPSTCSWSSLQEDKRDRRLAALGLVLYTPESVLICRPCGYALQPKSDCVIRHLANKHATPKHIRDGLARFIRSLHLPDPNTLSLRPDWSPAYPDLASHVGVACRHYAYRTTSADLITRHLAKAHDRRRQGKKRDWLYDEVIQGVVLQSWTQNGARGYWIATQDPAIGKQLGVASSRLREQATTNQRAILDKLYQIERDRLACSQAQDNNTSVPDLALQTNWIRRTGWLETFDRANRGFLVRLAQPPCLQSDGLRLSIPGDGANQPPIWSLYEDEVRLSRVALALRGLQDRCEDTARHTDVSTRFWLRSADPVRPYRHPFQLVGRQTISRIYWRLFLRFLCFPFRLWRLSRRARASYCRRSLTQEQCAALQAAWSVFGDDPGQTRYLQGVEDLLGSQGMSDADSGSDFDSDSDSDIDSNTDSDADSYANADFDSNTDLDSNYDPSDQATSSSSEEEERDDSISTPDDQDALLQLASFLVTEPFQDGQASSTLLVYFSGVAGLSVDGSWFERPSRYTPKLSALIYCARLILLETALPRFAYRSIRIPARPRHDQLRRLNKIRARAFCIGSHAPVGELLGLRSYGRKLARSDGPAFYVQWSNDDQILS
;
A
#
# COMPACT_ATOMS: atom_id res chain seq x y z
N MET A 1 1.04 4.00 -79.19
CA MET A 1 1.87 2.82 -79.46
C MET A 1 2.62 2.50 -78.20
N MET A 2 2.14 1.51 -77.45
CA MET A 2 2.84 0.89 -76.33
C MET A 2 2.86 -0.59 -76.68
N GLU A 3 4.05 -1.16 -76.85
CA GLU A 3 4.23 -2.59 -77.07
C GLU A 3 4.29 -3.33 -75.75
N ASP A 4 3.86 -4.60 -75.79
CA ASP A 4 3.70 -5.46 -74.63
C ASP A 4 5.04 -5.78 -73.93
N ILE A 5 5.04 -5.73 -72.60
CA ILE A 5 6.08 -6.35 -71.77
C ILE A 5 5.48 -7.58 -71.09
N ALA A 6 6.02 -8.75 -71.43
CA ALA A 6 5.56 -10.04 -70.93
C ALA A 6 5.75 -10.19 -69.40
N PRO A 7 4.89 -10.98 -68.73
CA PRO A 7 5.05 -11.26 -67.30
C PRO A 7 6.29 -12.15 -67.06
N SER A 8 7.23 -11.65 -66.25
CA SER A 8 8.34 -12.46 -65.75
C SER A 8 7.84 -13.58 -64.84
N LEU A 9 8.20 -14.83 -65.17
CA LEU A 9 7.93 -16.02 -64.35
C LEU A 9 8.47 -15.85 -62.91
N PRO A 10 7.73 -16.26 -61.87
CA PRO A 10 8.29 -16.36 -60.52
C PRO A 10 9.37 -17.46 -60.46
N PRO A 11 10.42 -17.30 -59.63
CA PRO A 11 11.48 -18.29 -59.53
C PRO A 11 10.94 -19.63 -59.01
N SER A 12 11.43 -20.72 -59.60
CA SER A 12 10.94 -22.08 -59.39
C SER A 12 11.00 -22.51 -57.93
N THR A 13 9.85 -22.88 -57.35
CA THR A 13 9.81 -23.56 -56.06
C THR A 13 10.47 -24.93 -56.20
N CYS A 14 11.50 -25.19 -55.40
CA CYS A 14 12.19 -26.48 -55.40
C CYS A 14 11.28 -27.53 -54.76
N SER A 15 10.53 -28.25 -55.60
CA SER A 15 9.60 -29.30 -55.18
C SER A 15 10.39 -30.51 -54.66
N TRP A 16 10.49 -30.63 -53.35
CA TRP A 16 11.01 -31.82 -52.69
C TRP A 16 9.97 -32.95 -52.79
N SER A 17 10.39 -34.18 -53.07
CA SER A 17 9.49 -35.33 -52.93
C SER A 17 9.19 -35.60 -51.45
N SER A 18 7.99 -36.09 -51.13
CA SER A 18 7.56 -36.36 -49.74
C SER A 18 8.57 -37.22 -48.95
N LEU A 19 9.17 -38.23 -49.60
CA LEU A 19 10.22 -39.09 -49.03
C LEU A 19 11.53 -38.36 -48.70
N GLN A 20 11.81 -37.22 -49.34
CA GLN A 20 12.95 -36.37 -49.01
C GLN A 20 12.58 -35.34 -47.92
N GLU A 21 11.34 -34.86 -47.89
CA GLU A 21 10.83 -34.00 -46.82
C GLU A 21 10.82 -34.73 -45.46
N ASP A 22 10.31 -35.96 -45.41
CA ASP A 22 10.37 -36.81 -44.21
C ASP A 22 11.81 -37.01 -43.70
N LYS A 23 12.77 -37.20 -44.61
CA LYS A 23 14.19 -37.35 -44.27
C LYS A 23 14.82 -36.04 -43.80
N ARG A 24 14.43 -34.90 -44.40
CA ARG A 24 14.82 -33.55 -43.98
C ARG A 24 14.33 -33.29 -42.56
N ASP A 25 13.05 -33.52 -42.31
CA ASP A 25 12.39 -33.12 -41.08
C ASP A 25 12.75 -34.03 -39.90
N ARG A 26 12.96 -35.34 -40.14
CA ARG A 26 13.59 -36.24 -39.15
C ARG A 26 15.01 -35.80 -38.77
N ARG A 27 15.81 -35.35 -39.74
CA ARG A 27 17.18 -34.87 -39.49
C ARG A 27 17.21 -33.55 -38.71
N LEU A 28 16.24 -32.67 -38.94
CA LEU A 28 16.09 -31.44 -38.16
C LEU A 28 15.57 -31.74 -36.74
N ALA A 29 14.56 -32.59 -36.60
CA ALA A 29 13.98 -32.98 -35.32
C ALA A 29 14.99 -33.63 -34.37
N ALA A 30 15.91 -34.45 -34.91
CA ALA A 30 17.03 -35.04 -34.16
C ALA A 30 18.01 -34.01 -33.56
N LEU A 31 17.97 -32.75 -34.02
CA LEU A 31 18.76 -31.63 -33.52
C LEU A 31 17.92 -30.64 -32.68
N GLY A 32 16.66 -30.98 -32.36
CA GLY A 32 15.72 -30.06 -31.71
C GLY A 32 15.26 -28.90 -32.60
N LEU A 33 15.43 -29.02 -33.92
CA LEU A 33 15.05 -28.01 -34.91
C LEU A 33 13.77 -28.43 -35.65
N VAL A 34 12.93 -27.46 -36.00
CA VAL A 34 11.73 -27.67 -36.82
C VAL A 34 11.69 -26.64 -37.93
N LEU A 35 11.39 -27.10 -39.15
CA LEU A 35 11.04 -26.23 -40.26
C LEU A 35 9.51 -26.13 -40.33
N TYR A 36 8.96 -24.92 -40.16
CA TYR A 36 7.54 -24.68 -40.35
C TYR A 36 7.23 -24.16 -41.74
N THR A 37 6.25 -24.77 -42.40
CA THR A 37 5.59 -24.28 -43.61
C THR A 37 4.21 -23.72 -43.24
N PRO A 38 3.71 -22.65 -43.92
CA PRO A 38 4.21 -22.07 -45.17
C PRO A 38 5.37 -21.07 -45.03
N GLU A 39 5.57 -20.41 -43.88
CA GLU A 39 6.52 -19.29 -43.75
C GLU A 39 8.02 -19.68 -43.88
N SER A 40 8.33 -20.98 -43.97
CA SER A 40 9.67 -21.55 -44.19
C SER A 40 10.68 -21.13 -43.11
N VAL A 41 10.28 -21.25 -41.84
CA VAL A 41 11.04 -20.77 -40.69
C VAL A 41 11.68 -21.92 -39.92
N LEU A 42 12.99 -21.83 -39.65
CA LEU A 42 13.72 -22.80 -38.83
C LEU A 42 13.70 -22.38 -37.36
N ILE A 43 12.97 -23.13 -36.53
CA ILE A 43 12.74 -22.84 -35.11
C ILE A 43 13.51 -23.84 -34.25
N CYS A 44 14.14 -23.36 -33.17
CA CYS A 44 14.78 -24.22 -32.17
C CYS A 44 13.83 -24.48 -31.00
N ARG A 45 13.27 -25.69 -30.91
CA ARG A 45 12.32 -26.10 -29.86
C ARG A 45 12.76 -25.74 -28.43
N PRO A 46 13.95 -26.14 -27.95
CA PRO A 46 14.38 -25.85 -26.57
C PRO A 46 14.69 -24.36 -26.31
N CYS A 47 14.72 -23.50 -27.33
CA CYS A 47 14.95 -22.07 -27.19
C CYS A 47 13.72 -21.20 -27.54
N GLY A 48 12.73 -21.74 -28.25
CA GLY A 48 11.46 -21.07 -28.54
C GLY A 48 11.55 -19.89 -29.52
N TYR A 49 12.58 -19.81 -30.38
CA TYR A 49 12.69 -18.75 -31.40
C TYR A 49 13.30 -19.24 -32.72
N ALA A 50 13.09 -18.46 -33.78
CA ALA A 50 13.61 -18.74 -35.12
C ALA A 50 15.10 -18.40 -35.23
N LEU A 51 15.86 -19.30 -35.86
CA LEU A 51 17.30 -19.13 -36.08
C LEU A 51 17.57 -18.54 -37.47
N GLN A 52 18.54 -17.62 -37.56
CA GLN A 52 19.00 -17.09 -38.85
C GLN A 52 19.69 -18.19 -39.68
N PRO A 53 19.32 -18.38 -40.96
CA PRO A 53 19.90 -19.41 -41.82
C PRO A 53 21.32 -19.09 -42.33
N LYS A 54 21.94 -18.00 -41.86
CA LYS A 54 23.36 -17.69 -42.12
C LYS A 54 24.23 -18.86 -41.65
N SER A 55 25.19 -19.28 -42.48
CA SER A 55 25.86 -20.59 -42.46
C SER A 55 26.25 -21.11 -41.07
N ASP A 56 26.79 -20.23 -40.24
CA ASP A 56 27.42 -20.61 -38.97
C ASP A 56 26.60 -20.16 -37.75
N CYS A 57 25.51 -19.41 -37.94
CA CYS A 57 24.63 -18.97 -36.84
C CYS A 57 23.94 -20.16 -36.17
N VAL A 58 23.37 -21.10 -36.94
CA VAL A 58 22.71 -22.30 -36.41
C VAL A 58 23.72 -23.25 -35.75
N ILE A 59 24.88 -23.47 -36.39
CA ILE A 59 25.95 -24.33 -35.83
C ILE A 59 26.48 -23.76 -34.51
N ARG A 60 26.71 -22.45 -34.43
CA ARG A 60 27.18 -21.77 -33.22
C ARG A 60 26.11 -21.73 -32.13
N HIS A 61 24.83 -21.58 -32.48
CA HIS A 61 23.73 -21.69 -31.52
C HIS A 61 23.68 -23.09 -30.89
N LEU A 62 23.67 -24.15 -31.71
CA LEU A 62 23.70 -25.54 -31.22
C LEU A 62 24.96 -25.85 -30.38
N ALA A 63 26.11 -25.30 -30.75
CA ALA A 63 27.35 -25.43 -29.95
C ALA A 63 27.21 -24.78 -28.56
N ASN A 64 26.75 -23.52 -28.53
CA ASN A 64 26.86 -22.66 -27.34
C ASN A 64 25.65 -22.78 -26.40
N LYS A 65 24.48 -23.19 -26.90
CA LYS A 65 23.24 -23.33 -26.11
C LYS A 65 22.84 -24.77 -25.82
N HIS A 66 23.25 -25.72 -26.68
CA HIS A 66 22.86 -27.14 -26.58
C HIS A 66 24.05 -28.10 -26.54
N ALA A 67 25.28 -27.58 -26.37
CA ALA A 67 26.53 -28.35 -26.27
C ALA A 67 26.73 -29.42 -27.35
N THR A 68 26.11 -29.26 -28.54
CA THR A 68 26.04 -30.36 -29.52
C THR A 68 27.44 -30.72 -30.04
N PRO A 69 27.85 -32.00 -30.03
CA PRO A 69 29.20 -32.39 -30.43
C PRO A 69 29.46 -32.12 -31.91
N LYS A 70 30.73 -31.86 -32.25
CA LYS A 70 31.14 -31.36 -33.58
C LYS A 70 30.71 -32.29 -34.73
N HIS A 71 30.91 -33.60 -34.58
CA HIS A 71 30.59 -34.61 -35.59
C HIS A 71 29.11 -34.65 -36.00
N ILE A 72 28.18 -34.22 -35.13
CA ILE A 72 26.74 -34.12 -35.42
C ILE A 72 26.42 -32.84 -36.22
N ARG A 73 27.20 -31.77 -36.01
CA ARG A 73 27.05 -30.47 -36.70
C ARG A 73 27.76 -30.41 -38.04
N ASP A 74 28.66 -31.34 -38.34
CA ASP A 74 29.42 -31.37 -39.58
C ASP A 74 28.48 -31.52 -40.81
N GLY A 75 28.71 -30.69 -41.83
CA GLY A 75 27.86 -30.60 -43.02
C GLY A 75 26.53 -29.86 -42.85
N LEU A 76 26.09 -29.54 -41.62
CA LEU A 76 24.79 -28.89 -41.36
C LEU A 76 24.67 -27.52 -42.04
N ALA A 77 25.74 -26.72 -42.09
CA ALA A 77 25.76 -25.43 -42.78
C ALA A 77 25.52 -25.53 -44.29
N ARG A 78 25.93 -26.64 -44.93
CA ARG A 78 25.67 -26.88 -46.36
C ARG A 78 24.20 -27.27 -46.57
N PHE A 79 23.67 -28.09 -45.67
CA PHE A 79 22.27 -28.51 -45.67
C PHE A 79 21.31 -27.33 -45.47
N ILE A 80 21.51 -26.49 -44.45
CA ILE A 80 20.63 -25.33 -44.18
C ILE A 80 20.66 -24.33 -45.35
N ARG A 81 21.83 -24.10 -45.98
CA ARG A 81 21.92 -23.26 -47.19
C ARG A 81 21.10 -23.80 -48.37
N SER A 82 21.06 -25.12 -48.56
CA SER A 82 20.24 -25.71 -49.63
C SER A 82 18.72 -25.54 -49.44
N LEU A 83 18.26 -25.21 -48.22
CA LEU A 83 16.85 -24.96 -47.94
C LEU A 83 16.38 -23.54 -48.31
N HIS A 84 17.28 -22.62 -48.69
CA HIS A 84 16.96 -21.26 -49.16
C HIS A 84 15.98 -20.48 -48.26
N LEU A 85 16.11 -20.65 -46.93
CA LEU A 85 15.18 -20.06 -45.96
C LEU A 85 15.32 -18.53 -45.88
N PRO A 86 14.21 -17.77 -45.72
CA PRO A 86 14.24 -16.33 -45.48
C PRO A 86 14.89 -15.97 -44.13
N ASP A 87 15.40 -14.74 -43.99
CA ASP A 87 15.88 -14.23 -42.69
C ASP A 87 14.67 -13.97 -41.77
N PRO A 88 14.60 -14.56 -40.56
CA PRO A 88 13.51 -14.29 -39.61
C PRO A 88 13.33 -12.82 -39.23
N ASN A 89 14.34 -11.96 -39.47
CA ASN A 89 14.22 -10.51 -39.28
C ASN A 89 13.39 -9.79 -40.34
N THR A 90 13.25 -10.38 -41.54
CA THR A 90 12.56 -9.77 -42.69
C THR A 90 11.16 -10.34 -42.91
N LEU A 91 10.77 -11.34 -42.12
CA LEU A 91 9.43 -11.91 -42.16
C LEU A 91 8.40 -10.94 -41.59
N SER A 92 7.24 -10.85 -42.24
CA SER A 92 6.07 -10.17 -41.69
C SER A 92 5.62 -10.84 -40.39
N LEU A 93 5.21 -10.02 -39.42
CA LEU A 93 4.47 -10.50 -38.26
C LEU A 93 3.11 -11.06 -38.71
N ARG A 94 2.64 -12.11 -38.05
CA ARG A 94 1.33 -12.71 -38.35
C ARG A 94 0.19 -11.79 -37.88
N PRO A 95 -1.03 -11.94 -38.42
CA PRO A 95 -2.21 -11.25 -37.92
C PRO A 95 -2.43 -11.54 -36.43
N ASP A 96 -2.85 -10.53 -35.67
CA ASP A 96 -3.26 -10.72 -34.28
C ASP A 96 -4.40 -11.75 -34.18
N TRP A 97 -4.42 -12.49 -33.07
CA TRP A 97 -5.33 -13.59 -32.79
C TRP A 97 -5.14 -14.84 -33.67
N SER A 98 -4.02 -14.92 -34.40
CA SER A 98 -3.58 -16.16 -35.04
C SER A 98 -3.40 -17.29 -34.01
N PRO A 99 -3.63 -18.57 -34.37
CA PRO A 99 -3.31 -19.69 -33.48
C PRO A 99 -1.83 -19.68 -33.07
N ALA A 100 -1.57 -19.95 -31.79
CA ALA A 100 -0.22 -20.01 -31.24
C ALA A 100 0.63 -21.09 -31.94
N TYR A 101 1.86 -20.74 -32.29
CA TYR A 101 2.85 -21.71 -32.78
C TYR A 101 3.35 -22.58 -31.61
N PRO A 102 3.25 -23.93 -31.69
CA PRO A 102 3.58 -24.81 -30.56
C PRO A 102 5.03 -24.72 -30.09
N ASP A 103 5.98 -24.58 -31.02
CA ASP A 103 7.42 -24.58 -30.75
C ASP A 103 8.02 -23.16 -30.58
N LEU A 104 7.20 -22.11 -30.49
CA LEU A 104 7.64 -20.73 -30.18
C LEU A 104 7.35 -20.34 -28.73
N ALA A 105 8.26 -19.55 -28.16
CA ALA A 105 8.10 -18.98 -26.82
C ALA A 105 6.89 -18.03 -26.79
N SER A 106 5.97 -18.32 -25.87
CA SER A 106 4.80 -17.49 -25.58
C SER A 106 5.09 -16.62 -24.37
N HIS A 107 4.93 -15.30 -24.52
CA HIS A 107 5.17 -14.33 -23.46
C HIS A 107 3.86 -13.62 -23.09
N VAL A 108 3.57 -13.46 -21.79
CA VAL A 108 2.47 -12.60 -21.36
C VAL A 108 2.90 -11.14 -21.55
N GLY A 109 2.07 -10.34 -22.20
CA GLY A 109 2.37 -8.96 -22.51
C GLY A 109 1.15 -8.05 -22.60
N VAL A 110 1.35 -6.92 -23.26
CA VAL A 110 0.41 -5.81 -23.34
C VAL A 110 0.35 -5.26 -24.77
N ALA A 111 -0.85 -4.98 -25.25
CA ALA A 111 -1.11 -4.43 -26.59
C ALA A 111 -1.89 -3.11 -26.50
N CYS A 112 -1.46 -2.08 -27.23
CA CYS A 112 -2.22 -0.83 -27.32
C CYS A 112 -3.59 -1.07 -27.96
N ARG A 113 -4.66 -0.46 -27.44
CA ARG A 113 -6.00 -0.54 -28.05
C ARG A 113 -6.14 0.32 -29.30
N HIS A 114 -5.34 1.37 -29.41
CA HIS A 114 -5.44 2.39 -30.46
C HIS A 114 -4.45 2.19 -31.62
N TYR A 115 -3.44 1.34 -31.46
CA TYR A 115 -2.41 1.12 -32.47
C TYR A 115 -1.83 -0.30 -32.43
N ALA A 116 -1.21 -0.71 -33.54
CA ALA A 116 -0.56 -2.02 -33.70
C ALA A 116 0.76 -2.20 -32.90
N TYR A 117 0.86 -1.61 -31.71
CA TYR A 117 2.03 -1.71 -30.84
C TYR A 117 1.79 -2.71 -29.70
N ARG A 118 2.67 -3.71 -29.59
CA ARG A 118 2.62 -4.75 -28.55
C ARG A 118 4.01 -4.93 -27.93
N THR A 119 4.06 -5.16 -26.63
CA THR A 119 5.31 -5.32 -25.88
C THR A 119 5.10 -6.16 -24.63
N THR A 120 6.17 -6.75 -24.11
CA THR A 120 6.20 -7.46 -22.82
C THR A 120 6.58 -6.54 -21.65
N SER A 121 6.97 -5.28 -21.91
CA SER A 121 7.39 -4.31 -20.89
C SER A 121 6.36 -3.20 -20.67
N ALA A 122 5.95 -3.02 -19.42
CA ALA A 122 5.09 -1.92 -18.98
C ALA A 122 5.66 -0.52 -19.30
N ASP A 123 6.98 -0.36 -19.21
CA ASP A 123 7.64 0.94 -19.44
C ASP A 123 7.76 1.29 -20.93
N LEU A 124 7.75 0.27 -21.81
CA LEU A 124 7.67 0.48 -23.26
C LEU A 124 6.26 0.89 -23.69
N ILE A 125 5.20 0.26 -23.16
CA ILE A 125 3.82 0.67 -23.50
C ILE A 125 3.49 2.07 -22.96
N THR A 126 3.92 2.42 -21.74
CA THR A 126 3.74 3.78 -21.20
C THR A 126 4.43 4.85 -22.05
N ARG A 127 5.68 4.60 -22.51
CA ARG A 127 6.38 5.52 -23.42
C ARG A 127 5.73 5.61 -24.80
N HIS A 128 5.17 4.51 -25.31
CA HIS A 128 4.41 4.51 -26.56
C HIS A 128 3.15 5.36 -26.45
N LEU A 129 2.33 5.17 -25.40
CA LEU A 129 1.10 5.95 -25.18
C LEU A 129 1.36 7.45 -25.07
N ALA A 130 2.41 7.83 -24.32
CA ALA A 130 2.82 9.22 -24.19
C ALA A 130 3.34 9.85 -25.51
N LYS A 131 3.88 9.06 -26.45
CA LYS A 131 4.44 9.57 -27.71
C LYS A 131 3.47 9.52 -28.90
N ALA A 132 2.64 8.48 -28.98
CA ALA A 132 1.75 8.22 -30.12
C ALA A 132 0.32 8.72 -29.90
N HIS A 133 -0.11 8.88 -28.64
CA HIS A 133 -1.48 9.25 -28.28
C HIS A 133 -1.54 10.48 -27.33
N ASP A 134 -0.38 11.07 -27.01
CA ASP A 134 -0.16 12.09 -25.95
C ASP A 134 -0.83 11.76 -24.59
N ARG A 135 -1.10 10.46 -24.37
CA ARG A 135 -1.65 9.92 -23.12
C ARG A 135 -0.53 9.76 -22.12
N ARG A 136 -0.32 10.81 -21.33
CA ARG A 136 0.67 10.82 -20.25
C ARG A 136 0.03 10.35 -18.96
N ARG A 137 0.85 9.72 -18.11
CA ARG A 137 0.49 9.25 -16.76
C ARG A 137 -0.02 10.42 -15.90
N GLN A 138 -1.34 10.58 -15.80
CA GLN A 138 -1.97 11.51 -14.88
C GLN A 138 -2.05 10.86 -13.48
N GLY A 139 -1.08 11.20 -12.63
CA GLY A 139 -1.00 10.70 -11.25
C GLY A 139 -0.29 9.35 -11.07
N LYS A 140 -0.18 8.89 -9.81
CA LYS A 140 0.65 7.71 -9.47
C LYS A 140 0.03 6.35 -9.80
N LYS A 141 -1.28 6.25 -10.05
CA LYS A 141 -1.95 4.98 -10.39
C LYS A 141 -1.40 4.34 -11.66
N ARG A 142 -1.44 3.00 -11.75
CA ARG A 142 -1.29 2.24 -13.01
C ARG A 142 -2.60 2.14 -13.78
N ASP A 143 -3.71 2.53 -13.15
CA ASP A 143 -5.08 2.28 -13.60
C ASP A 143 -5.39 2.85 -14.99
N TRP A 144 -4.81 4.01 -15.34
CA TRP A 144 -4.95 4.63 -16.68
C TRP A 144 -4.49 3.73 -17.84
N LEU A 145 -3.69 2.70 -17.58
CA LEU A 145 -3.30 1.71 -18.58
C LEU A 145 -4.42 0.72 -18.92
N TYR A 146 -5.41 0.48 -18.05
CA TYR A 146 -6.49 -0.47 -18.36
C TYR A 146 -7.42 0.04 -19.46
N ASP A 147 -7.64 1.35 -19.55
CA ASP A 147 -8.53 1.95 -20.56
C ASP A 147 -7.90 1.99 -21.96
N GLU A 148 -6.57 2.13 -22.02
CA GLU A 148 -5.79 2.37 -23.25
C GLU A 148 -5.08 1.11 -23.78
N VAL A 149 -5.05 0.01 -23.00
CA VAL A 149 -4.25 -1.19 -23.27
C VAL A 149 -5.05 -2.48 -23.03
N ILE A 150 -4.80 -3.51 -23.83
CA ILE A 150 -5.24 -4.89 -23.58
C ILE A 150 -4.12 -5.59 -22.80
N GLN A 151 -4.38 -5.91 -21.54
CA GLN A 151 -3.43 -6.59 -20.65
C GLN A 151 -3.64 -8.11 -20.66
N GLY A 152 -2.59 -8.87 -20.34
CA GLY A 152 -2.66 -10.33 -20.24
C GLY A 152 -2.71 -11.05 -21.59
N VAL A 153 -2.46 -10.35 -22.70
CA VAL A 153 -2.41 -10.98 -24.03
C VAL A 153 -1.19 -11.88 -24.15
N VAL A 154 -1.37 -13.04 -24.78
CA VAL A 154 -0.28 -13.94 -25.13
C VAL A 154 0.37 -13.42 -26.40
N LEU A 155 1.66 -13.07 -26.32
CA LEU A 155 2.46 -12.55 -27.41
C LEU A 155 3.46 -13.59 -27.87
N GLN A 156 3.58 -13.76 -29.19
CA GLN A 156 4.65 -14.54 -29.82
C GLN A 156 5.44 -13.67 -30.80
N SER A 157 6.67 -14.07 -31.10
CA SER A 157 7.57 -13.37 -32.01
C SER A 157 8.53 -14.34 -32.68
N TRP A 158 8.90 -14.07 -33.93
CA TRP A 158 9.89 -14.88 -34.65
C TRP A 158 11.29 -14.80 -34.04
N THR A 159 11.66 -13.64 -33.50
CA THR A 159 13.01 -13.35 -32.99
C THR A 159 13.06 -13.43 -31.47
N GLN A 160 14.24 -13.73 -30.92
CA GLN A 160 14.46 -13.74 -29.47
C GLN A 160 14.04 -12.39 -28.85
N ASN A 161 13.25 -12.46 -27.76
CA ASN A 161 12.73 -11.31 -27.02
C ASN A 161 11.95 -10.28 -27.87
N GLY A 162 11.40 -10.68 -29.01
CA GLY A 162 10.58 -9.82 -29.88
C GLY A 162 11.30 -8.59 -30.44
N ALA A 163 12.60 -8.72 -30.75
CA ALA A 163 13.42 -7.65 -31.32
C ALA A 163 12.87 -7.06 -32.65
N ARG A 164 11.94 -7.77 -33.32
CA ARG A 164 11.23 -7.34 -34.54
C ARG A 164 9.72 -7.16 -34.35
N GLY A 165 9.27 -7.09 -33.10
CA GLY A 165 7.86 -6.98 -32.72
C GLY A 165 7.20 -8.33 -32.41
N TYR A 166 5.96 -8.24 -31.94
CA TYR A 166 5.12 -9.35 -31.50
C TYR A 166 3.78 -9.34 -32.24
N TRP A 167 3.11 -10.50 -32.31
CA TRP A 167 1.69 -10.63 -32.63
C TRP A 167 0.95 -11.28 -31.45
N ILE A 168 -0.35 -11.02 -31.33
CA ILE A 168 -1.21 -11.69 -30.33
C ILE A 168 -1.52 -13.11 -30.81
N ALA A 169 -1.30 -14.10 -29.96
CA ALA A 169 -1.52 -15.51 -30.23
C ALA A 169 -2.71 -16.06 -29.44
N THR A 170 -3.64 -16.74 -30.12
CA THR A 170 -4.81 -17.38 -29.51
C THR A 170 -4.47 -18.81 -29.10
N GLN A 171 -4.77 -19.18 -27.86
CA GLN A 171 -4.52 -20.54 -27.33
C GLN A 171 -5.57 -21.57 -27.78
N ASP A 172 -6.70 -21.13 -28.34
CA ASP A 172 -7.80 -21.98 -28.78
C ASP A 172 -7.93 -21.99 -30.32
N PRO A 173 -7.65 -23.13 -30.99
CA PRO A 173 -7.64 -23.21 -32.45
C PRO A 173 -9.04 -23.14 -33.10
N ALA A 174 -10.13 -23.22 -32.34
CA ALA A 174 -11.49 -23.14 -32.88
C ALA A 174 -11.89 -21.73 -33.37
N ILE A 175 -11.29 -20.68 -32.81
CA ILE A 175 -11.71 -19.28 -33.02
C ILE A 175 -11.26 -18.73 -34.39
N GLY A 176 -10.14 -19.23 -34.93
CA GLY A 176 -9.47 -18.67 -36.12
C GLY A 176 -10.25 -18.72 -37.45
N LYS A 177 -11.40 -19.41 -37.52
CA LYS A 177 -12.24 -19.49 -38.72
C LYS A 177 -13.54 -18.67 -38.68
N GLN A 178 -13.87 -18.01 -37.57
CA GLN A 178 -15.12 -17.21 -37.43
C GLN A 178 -14.92 -15.69 -37.46
N LEU A 179 -13.67 -15.21 -37.54
CA LEU A 179 -13.32 -13.79 -37.46
C LEU A 179 -13.73 -12.92 -38.68
N GLY A 180 -14.32 -13.49 -39.72
CA GLY A 180 -14.87 -12.71 -40.85
C GLY A 180 -16.26 -12.09 -40.59
N VAL A 181 -16.99 -12.56 -39.58
CA VAL A 181 -18.41 -12.17 -39.34
C VAL A 181 -18.68 -11.85 -37.85
N ALA A 182 -17.68 -11.94 -36.97
CA ALA A 182 -17.84 -11.79 -35.53
C ALA A 182 -17.98 -10.33 -35.03
N SER A 183 -17.63 -9.32 -35.86
CA SER A 183 -17.63 -7.90 -35.48
C SER A 183 -19.00 -7.32 -35.11
N SER A 184 -20.10 -8.05 -35.36
CA SER A 184 -21.47 -7.64 -35.02
C SER A 184 -22.11 -8.45 -33.88
N ARG A 185 -21.51 -9.56 -33.42
CA ARG A 185 -22.16 -10.46 -32.43
C ARG A 185 -21.69 -10.32 -30.99
N LEU A 186 -20.51 -9.72 -30.74
CA LEU A 186 -20.03 -9.47 -29.37
C LEU A 186 -20.81 -8.37 -28.61
N ARG A 187 -21.86 -7.80 -29.22
CA ARG A 187 -22.82 -6.93 -28.53
C ARG A 187 -23.97 -7.69 -27.86
N GLU A 188 -24.22 -8.93 -28.24
CA GLU A 188 -25.35 -9.72 -27.73
C GLU A 188 -24.99 -11.21 -27.60
N GLN A 189 -24.63 -11.64 -26.38
CA GLN A 189 -25.00 -12.92 -25.73
C GLN A 189 -24.02 -13.27 -24.60
N ALA A 190 -24.37 -12.89 -23.37
CA ALA A 190 -23.98 -13.73 -22.23
C ALA A 190 -24.69 -15.08 -22.40
N THR A 191 -23.96 -16.19 -22.29
CA THR A 191 -24.54 -17.51 -22.58
C THR A 191 -25.67 -17.83 -21.60
N THR A 192 -26.68 -18.58 -22.04
CA THR A 192 -27.84 -18.96 -21.21
C THR A 192 -27.41 -19.65 -19.91
N ASN A 193 -26.30 -20.39 -19.93
CA ASN A 193 -25.71 -21.02 -18.75
C ASN A 193 -25.07 -20.01 -17.79
N GLN A 194 -24.36 -18.98 -18.29
CA GLN A 194 -23.81 -17.92 -17.44
C GLN A 194 -24.92 -17.08 -16.79
N ARG A 195 -25.99 -16.78 -17.53
CA ARG A 195 -27.18 -16.14 -16.97
C ARG A 195 -27.84 -17.02 -15.90
N ALA A 196 -28.08 -18.30 -16.19
CA ALA A 196 -28.66 -19.23 -15.20
C ALA A 196 -27.78 -19.46 -13.95
N ILE A 197 -26.45 -19.32 -14.06
CA ILE A 197 -25.53 -19.34 -12.91
C ILE A 197 -25.63 -18.04 -12.11
N LEU A 198 -25.65 -16.89 -12.77
CA LEU A 198 -25.87 -15.59 -12.12
C LEU A 198 -27.24 -15.53 -11.45
N ASP A 199 -28.31 -15.93 -12.12
CA ASP A 199 -29.67 -16.00 -11.57
C ASP A 199 -29.73 -16.92 -10.34
N LYS A 200 -29.02 -18.06 -10.36
CA LYS A 200 -28.89 -18.92 -9.16
C LYS A 200 -28.15 -18.22 -8.02
N LEU A 201 -27.07 -17.50 -8.29
CA LEU A 201 -26.33 -16.75 -7.27
C LEU A 201 -27.16 -15.59 -6.71
N TYR A 202 -27.87 -14.87 -7.58
CA TYR A 202 -28.84 -13.82 -7.20
C TYR A 202 -30.00 -14.37 -6.39
N GLN A 203 -30.52 -15.56 -6.72
CA GLN A 203 -31.58 -16.20 -5.95
C GLN A 203 -31.07 -16.65 -4.58
N ILE A 204 -29.88 -17.26 -4.51
CA ILE A 204 -29.23 -17.63 -3.23
C ILE A 204 -29.02 -16.40 -2.34
N GLU A 205 -28.52 -15.29 -2.90
CA GLU A 205 -28.31 -14.07 -2.12
C GLU A 205 -29.63 -13.36 -1.78
N ARG A 206 -30.66 -13.41 -2.65
CA ARG A 206 -32.02 -12.96 -2.31
C ARG A 206 -32.65 -13.77 -1.18
N ASP A 207 -32.51 -15.09 -1.22
CA ASP A 207 -33.06 -15.98 -0.20
C ASP A 207 -32.31 -15.78 1.13
N ARG A 208 -30.99 -15.56 1.07
CA ARG A 208 -30.17 -15.15 2.22
C ARG A 208 -30.59 -13.78 2.79
N LEU A 209 -30.81 -12.78 1.94
CA LEU A 209 -31.27 -11.45 2.35
C LEU A 209 -32.71 -11.47 2.89
N ALA A 210 -33.58 -12.31 2.34
CA ALA A 210 -34.94 -12.53 2.85
C ALA A 210 -34.92 -13.24 4.22
N CYS A 211 -34.05 -14.24 4.41
CA CYS A 211 -33.80 -14.82 5.73
C CYS A 211 -33.19 -13.79 6.70
N SER A 212 -32.33 -12.88 6.23
CA SER A 212 -31.75 -11.82 7.06
C SER A 212 -32.79 -10.79 7.49
N GLN A 213 -33.65 -10.30 6.58
CA GLN A 213 -34.74 -9.37 6.91
C GLN A 213 -35.83 -10.00 7.79
N ALA A 214 -36.02 -11.32 7.72
CA ALA A 214 -36.87 -12.06 8.65
C ALA A 214 -36.25 -12.23 10.05
N GLN A 215 -34.95 -11.98 10.22
CA GLN A 215 -34.20 -12.12 11.48
C GLN A 215 -33.93 -10.79 12.22
N ASP A 216 -34.32 -9.63 11.66
CA ASP A 216 -34.16 -8.31 12.31
C ASP A 216 -34.97 -8.14 13.62
N ASN A 217 -35.77 -9.15 14.02
CA ASN A 217 -36.40 -9.25 15.33
C ASN A 217 -36.15 -10.62 15.99
N ASN A 218 -34.90 -10.97 16.30
CA ASN A 218 -34.54 -11.53 17.61
C ASN A 218 -33.03 -11.79 17.82
N THR A 219 -32.64 -11.85 19.08
CA THR A 219 -31.27 -11.98 19.58
C THR A 219 -30.54 -13.25 19.09
N SER A 220 -29.26 -13.06 18.75
CA SER A 220 -28.20 -14.10 18.60
C SER A 220 -28.42 -15.25 17.61
N VAL A 221 -27.74 -15.14 16.47
CA VAL A 221 -27.05 -16.28 15.83
C VAL A 221 -25.55 -15.98 15.86
N PRO A 222 -24.64 -16.91 16.24
CA PRO A 222 -23.22 -16.64 16.30
C PRO A 222 -22.64 -16.37 14.90
N ASP A 223 -22.31 -15.10 14.65
CA ASP A 223 -21.95 -14.57 13.34
C ASP A 223 -20.68 -15.23 12.75
N LEU A 224 -20.68 -15.45 11.43
CA LEU A 224 -19.54 -15.96 10.66
C LEU A 224 -18.29 -15.06 10.80
N ALA A 225 -18.48 -13.78 11.17
CA ALA A 225 -17.41 -12.86 11.57
C ALA A 225 -16.52 -13.38 12.72
N LEU A 226 -17.02 -14.27 13.59
CA LEU A 226 -16.28 -14.95 14.67
C LEU A 226 -15.13 -15.84 14.15
N GLN A 227 -15.10 -16.15 12.85
CA GLN A 227 -14.19 -17.14 12.27
C GLN A 227 -12.90 -16.56 11.68
N THR A 228 -12.79 -15.25 11.48
CA THR A 228 -11.52 -14.67 11.03
C THR A 228 -10.51 -14.65 12.18
N ASN A 229 -9.30 -15.17 11.94
CA ASN A 229 -8.24 -15.13 12.95
C ASN A 229 -7.77 -13.70 13.26
N TRP A 230 -8.21 -12.71 12.47
CA TRP A 230 -8.05 -11.29 12.76
C TRP A 230 -8.81 -10.86 14.01
N ILE A 231 -10.14 -11.02 14.00
CA ILE A 231 -11.01 -10.55 15.08
C ILE A 231 -10.74 -11.31 16.38
N ARG A 232 -10.45 -12.61 16.30
CA ARG A 232 -9.96 -13.39 17.46
C ARG A 232 -8.63 -12.89 18.02
N ARG A 233 -7.70 -12.41 17.18
CA ARG A 233 -6.44 -11.83 17.67
C ARG A 233 -6.65 -10.45 18.29
N THR A 234 -7.58 -9.64 17.78
CA THR A 234 -7.80 -8.30 18.36
C THR A 234 -8.62 -8.33 19.64
N GLY A 235 -9.48 -9.32 19.86
CA GLY A 235 -10.38 -9.38 21.02
C GLY A 235 -11.43 -8.25 21.02
N TRP A 236 -11.71 -7.67 19.85
CA TRP A 236 -12.59 -6.50 19.74
C TRP A 236 -14.09 -6.84 19.84
N LEU A 237 -14.49 -8.08 19.54
CA LEU A 237 -15.88 -8.48 19.76
C LEU A 237 -16.22 -8.51 21.26
N GLU A 238 -15.30 -9.05 22.07
CA GLU A 238 -15.41 -9.14 23.52
C GLU A 238 -15.24 -7.75 24.15
N THR A 239 -14.22 -6.98 23.73
CA THR A 239 -13.91 -5.64 24.27
C THR A 239 -15.03 -4.63 24.03
N PHE A 240 -15.78 -4.76 22.94
CA PHE A 240 -16.91 -3.89 22.60
C PHE A 240 -18.26 -4.62 22.64
N ASP A 241 -18.39 -5.74 23.38
CA ASP A 241 -19.70 -6.36 23.61
C ASP A 241 -20.61 -5.39 24.38
N ARG A 242 -21.86 -5.26 23.93
CA ARG A 242 -22.89 -4.37 24.50
C ARG A 242 -22.48 -2.89 24.63
N ALA A 243 -21.41 -2.46 23.96
CA ALA A 243 -21.01 -1.06 23.86
C ALA A 243 -21.63 -0.42 22.60
N ASN A 244 -22.07 0.83 22.68
CA ASN A 244 -22.52 1.55 21.49
C ASN A 244 -21.29 2.00 20.69
N ARG A 245 -21.00 1.26 19.61
CA ARG A 245 -19.84 1.48 18.74
C ARG A 245 -19.88 2.84 18.04
N GLY A 246 -21.02 3.28 17.55
CA GLY A 246 -21.15 4.59 16.90
C GLY A 246 -20.98 5.75 17.89
N PHE A 247 -21.43 5.60 19.14
CA PHE A 247 -21.13 6.54 20.23
C PHE A 247 -19.62 6.60 20.52
N LEU A 248 -18.91 5.47 20.52
CA LEU A 248 -17.45 5.44 20.67
C LEU A 248 -16.73 6.15 19.52
N VAL A 249 -17.19 5.97 18.27
CA VAL A 249 -16.62 6.68 17.11
C VAL A 249 -16.86 8.19 17.22
N ARG A 250 -18.04 8.63 17.69
CA ARG A 250 -18.34 10.04 17.99
C ARG A 250 -17.44 10.60 19.10
N LEU A 251 -17.20 9.83 20.16
CA LEU A 251 -16.29 10.21 21.26
C LEU A 251 -14.84 10.46 20.77
N ALA A 252 -14.44 9.75 19.71
CA ALA A 252 -13.14 9.78 19.06
C ALA A 252 -13.01 10.81 17.91
N GLN A 253 -13.93 11.76 17.77
CA GLN A 253 -13.82 12.85 16.79
C GLN A 253 -12.79 13.93 17.21
N PRO A 254 -12.29 14.80 16.31
CA PRO A 254 -11.53 15.99 16.71
C PRO A 254 -12.42 16.98 17.51
N PRO A 255 -11.88 18.09 18.04
CA PRO A 255 -12.67 19.12 18.71
C PRO A 255 -13.75 19.73 17.82
N CYS A 256 -14.90 20.10 18.40
CA CYS A 256 -16.06 20.67 17.69
C CYS A 256 -16.49 22.01 18.30
N LEU A 257 -16.19 23.12 17.63
CA LEU A 257 -16.48 24.49 18.11
C LEU A 257 -17.90 24.98 17.78
N GLN A 258 -18.86 24.08 17.58
CA GLN A 258 -20.28 24.42 17.41
C GLN A 258 -20.86 24.93 18.74
N SER A 259 -21.84 25.85 18.69
CA SER A 259 -22.45 26.49 19.88
C SER A 259 -22.92 25.49 20.95
N ASP A 260 -23.45 24.35 20.50
CA ASP A 260 -24.06 23.33 21.34
C ASP A 260 -23.04 22.26 21.77
N GLY A 261 -21.77 22.40 21.36
CA GLY A 261 -20.71 21.42 21.53
C GLY A 261 -20.81 20.24 20.55
N LEU A 262 -20.35 19.05 20.97
CA LEU A 262 -20.38 17.83 20.15
C LEU A 262 -21.47 16.86 20.62
N ARG A 263 -22.45 16.57 19.76
CA ARG A 263 -23.44 15.50 20.01
C ARG A 263 -22.81 14.12 19.93
N LEU A 264 -22.85 13.38 21.04
CA LEU A 264 -22.29 12.03 21.17
C LEU A 264 -23.35 10.94 20.92
N SER A 265 -24.59 11.15 21.36
CA SER A 265 -25.70 10.20 21.15
C SER A 265 -26.31 10.31 19.75
N ILE A 266 -26.45 9.18 19.07
CA ILE A 266 -27.05 9.05 17.73
C ILE A 266 -28.57 9.33 17.79
N PRO A 267 -29.17 10.05 16.82
CA PRO A 267 -30.63 10.17 16.72
C PRO A 267 -31.30 8.79 16.61
N GLY A 268 -32.29 8.52 17.47
CA GLY A 268 -33.03 7.24 17.50
C GLY A 268 -32.55 6.22 18.55
N ASP A 269 -31.35 6.40 19.14
CA ASP A 269 -30.84 5.49 20.16
C ASP A 269 -31.51 5.75 21.54
N GLY A 270 -32.62 5.05 21.79
CA GLY A 270 -33.39 5.13 23.04
C GLY A 270 -34.31 6.34 23.11
N ALA A 271 -35.52 6.21 22.55
CA ALA A 271 -36.53 7.28 22.41
C ALA A 271 -36.91 8.07 23.68
N ASN A 272 -36.54 7.59 24.87
CA ASN A 272 -36.86 8.21 26.17
C ASN A 272 -35.61 8.69 26.96
N GLN A 273 -34.43 8.78 26.35
CA GLN A 273 -33.22 9.30 27.01
C GLN A 273 -32.79 10.66 26.43
N PRO A 274 -32.37 11.63 27.27
CA PRO A 274 -31.90 12.92 26.78
C PRO A 274 -30.61 12.74 25.98
N PRO A 275 -30.40 13.53 24.90
CA PRO A 275 -29.19 13.43 24.10
C PRO A 275 -27.95 13.76 24.93
N ILE A 276 -26.88 13.01 24.73
CA ILE A 276 -25.60 13.18 25.42
C ILE A 276 -24.69 14.03 24.54
N TRP A 277 -24.13 15.07 25.15
CA TRP A 277 -23.25 16.05 24.52
C TRP A 277 -21.91 16.13 25.26
N SER A 278 -20.85 16.42 24.51
CA SER A 278 -19.65 17.06 25.04
C SER A 278 -19.90 18.57 24.98
N LEU A 279 -19.76 19.25 26.11
CA LEU A 279 -20.15 20.67 26.25
C LEU A 279 -19.23 21.58 25.43
N TYR A 280 -19.73 22.74 24.99
CA TYR A 280 -18.91 23.74 24.29
C TYR A 280 -17.64 24.11 25.06
N GLU A 281 -17.72 24.29 26.38
CA GLU A 281 -16.56 24.55 27.26
C GLU A 281 -15.50 23.43 27.20
N ASP A 282 -15.96 22.17 27.13
CA ASP A 282 -15.07 21.01 27.01
C ASP A 282 -14.41 20.97 25.63
N GLU A 283 -15.17 21.27 24.56
CA GLU A 283 -14.65 21.32 23.19
C GLU A 283 -13.67 22.49 22.95
N VAL A 284 -13.86 23.63 23.62
CA VAL A 284 -12.88 24.74 23.63
C VAL A 284 -11.57 24.31 24.32
N ARG A 285 -11.63 23.59 25.44
CA ARG A 285 -10.43 23.03 26.10
C ARG A 285 -9.75 21.96 25.21
N LEU A 286 -10.53 21.10 24.56
CA LEU A 286 -10.00 20.14 23.58
C LEU A 286 -9.37 20.82 22.35
N SER A 287 -9.79 22.05 22.03
CA SER A 287 -9.17 22.85 20.98
C SER A 287 -7.81 23.41 21.42
N ARG A 288 -7.61 23.73 22.71
CA ARG A 288 -6.28 23.99 23.28
C ARG A 288 -5.38 22.75 23.23
N VAL A 289 -5.92 21.55 23.51
CA VAL A 289 -5.19 20.28 23.33
C VAL A 289 -4.71 20.11 21.87
N ALA A 290 -5.50 20.54 20.88
CA ALA A 290 -5.09 20.49 19.47
C ALA A 290 -3.93 21.45 19.14
N LEU A 291 -3.94 22.66 19.70
CA LEU A 291 -2.85 23.64 19.54
C LEU A 291 -1.57 23.19 20.26
N ALA A 292 -1.70 22.70 21.49
CA ALA A 292 -0.61 22.11 22.26
C ALA A 292 0.03 20.92 21.55
N LEU A 293 -0.79 20.10 20.87
CA LEU A 293 -0.29 18.98 20.06
C LEU A 293 0.54 19.45 18.87
N ARG A 294 0.23 20.61 18.26
CA ARG A 294 1.04 21.16 17.15
C ARG A 294 2.43 21.55 17.63
N GLY A 295 2.53 22.36 18.69
CA GLY A 295 3.83 22.74 19.26
C GLY A 295 4.62 21.52 19.77
N LEU A 296 3.93 20.55 20.38
CA LEU A 296 4.56 19.29 20.79
C LEU A 296 5.04 18.45 19.60
N GLN A 297 4.29 18.39 18.49
CA GLN A 297 4.74 17.76 17.24
C GLN A 297 6.04 18.41 16.76
N ASP A 298 6.07 19.74 16.66
CA ASP A 298 7.23 20.46 16.12
C ASP A 298 8.48 20.21 16.97
N ARG A 299 8.34 20.22 18.32
CA ARG A 299 9.42 19.85 19.25
C ARG A 299 9.86 18.39 19.09
N CYS A 300 8.92 17.44 19.02
CA CYS A 300 9.23 16.02 18.84
C CYS A 300 9.98 15.76 17.53
N GLU A 301 9.55 16.39 16.43
CA GLU A 301 10.21 16.27 15.13
C GLU A 301 11.60 16.94 15.16
N ASP A 302 11.76 18.08 15.82
CA ASP A 302 13.07 18.73 16.00
C ASP A 302 14.06 17.88 16.81
N THR A 303 13.63 17.31 17.94
CA THR A 303 14.44 16.35 18.71
C THR A 303 14.81 15.13 17.85
N ALA A 304 13.89 14.63 17.01
CA ALA A 304 14.18 13.53 16.10
C ALA A 304 15.20 13.90 15.00
N ARG A 305 15.12 15.10 14.41
CA ARG A 305 16.12 15.64 13.46
C ARG A 305 17.51 15.72 14.10
N HIS A 306 17.58 16.19 15.34
CA HIS A 306 18.82 16.37 16.09
C HIS A 306 19.30 15.11 16.84
N THR A 307 18.65 13.96 16.68
CA THR A 307 19.06 12.70 17.34
C THR A 307 19.88 11.83 16.41
N ASP A 308 21.01 11.33 16.92
CA ASP A 308 21.95 10.54 16.16
C ASP A 308 21.33 9.23 15.59
N VAL A 309 21.86 8.80 14.44
CA VAL A 309 21.41 7.62 13.71
C VAL A 309 21.49 6.37 14.59
N SER A 310 22.52 6.22 15.43
CA SER A 310 22.68 5.09 16.35
C SER A 310 21.46 4.94 17.27
N THR A 311 21.04 6.04 17.92
CA THR A 311 19.89 6.09 18.81
C THR A 311 18.58 5.86 18.06
N ARG A 312 18.49 6.32 16.80
CA ARG A 312 17.30 6.12 15.96
C ARG A 312 17.11 4.66 15.50
N PHE A 313 18.15 3.84 15.37
CA PHE A 313 17.98 2.38 15.19
C PHE A 313 17.27 1.73 16.38
N TRP A 314 17.66 2.12 17.60
CA TRP A 314 17.03 1.64 18.83
C TRP A 314 15.60 2.13 18.97
N LEU A 315 15.32 3.39 18.66
CA LEU A 315 13.96 3.96 18.67
C LEU A 315 12.99 3.20 17.73
N ARG A 316 13.48 2.73 16.58
CA ARG A 316 12.70 1.92 15.63
C ARG A 316 12.56 0.45 16.06
N SER A 317 13.45 -0.05 16.90
CA SER A 317 13.45 -1.46 17.32
C SER A 317 12.28 -1.81 18.23
N ALA A 318 11.64 -2.93 17.90
CA ALA A 318 10.65 -3.60 18.73
C ALA A 318 11.26 -4.75 19.57
N ASP A 319 12.57 -5.00 19.45
CA ASP A 319 13.32 -5.99 20.21
C ASP A 319 13.94 -5.34 21.46
N PRO A 320 13.85 -5.95 22.66
CA PRO A 320 14.40 -5.37 23.88
C PRO A 320 15.93 -5.27 23.89
N VAL A 321 16.65 -6.14 23.18
CA VAL A 321 18.10 -6.31 23.23
C VAL A 321 18.80 -5.93 21.92
N ARG A 322 18.13 -6.00 20.76
CA ARG A 322 18.72 -5.73 19.43
C ARG A 322 18.25 -4.38 18.84
N PRO A 323 19.12 -3.60 18.18
CA PRO A 323 18.70 -2.46 17.35
C PRO A 323 17.99 -2.92 16.06
N TYR A 324 17.21 -2.04 15.42
CA TYR A 324 16.63 -2.33 14.10
C TYR A 324 17.67 -2.12 12.99
N ARG A 325 17.47 -2.74 11.80
CA ARG A 325 18.39 -2.63 10.65
C ARG A 325 18.43 -1.24 10.00
N HIS A 326 17.35 -0.48 10.13
CA HIS A 326 17.19 0.87 9.59
C HIS A 326 16.88 1.88 10.71
N PRO A 327 17.31 3.14 10.60
CA PRO A 327 17.01 4.14 11.64
C PRO A 327 15.53 4.53 11.60
N PHE A 328 15.00 5.04 12.71
CA PHE A 328 13.76 5.81 12.70
C PHE A 328 13.93 7.04 11.79
N GLN A 329 12.97 7.25 10.90
CA GLN A 329 12.90 8.38 9.98
C GLN A 329 11.59 9.13 10.19
N LEU A 330 11.63 10.45 10.06
CA LEU A 330 10.44 11.27 10.02
C LEU A 330 9.71 11.05 8.69
N VAL A 331 8.37 11.15 8.72
CA VAL A 331 7.54 11.05 7.52
C VAL A 331 7.83 12.25 6.61
N GLY A 332 8.44 12.01 5.45
CA GLY A 332 8.84 13.07 4.53
C GLY A 332 7.68 13.82 3.84
N ARG A 333 6.46 13.26 3.83
CA ARG A 333 5.27 13.93 3.28
C ARG A 333 4.43 14.57 4.38
N GLN A 334 4.31 15.89 4.32
CA GLN A 334 3.49 16.68 5.26
C GLN A 334 2.03 16.18 5.35
N THR A 335 1.44 15.72 4.24
CA THR A 335 0.08 15.15 4.22
C THR A 335 -0.06 13.91 5.10
N ILE A 336 0.89 12.98 5.00
CA ILE A 336 0.90 11.74 5.80
C ILE A 336 1.21 12.07 7.27
N SER A 337 2.14 12.99 7.56
CA SER A 337 2.40 13.45 8.93
C SER A 337 1.12 14.05 9.55
N ARG A 338 0.41 14.92 8.83
CA ARG A 338 -0.88 15.49 9.28
C ARG A 338 -1.95 14.43 9.54
N ILE A 339 -2.04 13.38 8.71
CA ILE A 339 -2.97 12.25 8.96
C ILE A 339 -2.60 11.52 10.26
N TYR A 340 -1.31 11.27 10.50
CA TYR A 340 -0.84 10.55 11.68
C TYR A 340 -1.12 11.34 12.97
N TRP A 341 -0.77 12.63 12.98
CA TRP A 341 -1.03 13.51 14.11
C TRP A 341 -2.53 13.83 14.30
N ARG A 342 -3.34 13.89 13.24
CA ARG A 342 -4.82 13.97 13.37
C ARG A 342 -5.43 12.71 13.99
N LEU A 343 -4.90 11.52 13.71
CA LEU A 343 -5.30 10.30 14.41
C LEU A 343 -4.85 10.33 15.89
N PHE A 344 -3.67 10.89 16.19
CA PHE A 344 -3.20 11.07 17.55
C PHE A 344 -3.99 12.15 18.32
N LEU A 345 -4.48 13.19 17.65
CA LEU A 345 -5.41 14.17 18.23
C LEU A 345 -6.73 13.51 18.64
N ARG A 346 -7.32 12.71 17.73
CA ARG A 346 -8.51 11.90 18.02
C ARG A 346 -8.29 10.99 19.23
N PHE A 347 -7.09 10.42 19.34
CA PHE A 347 -6.68 9.65 20.53
C PHE A 347 -6.63 10.51 21.79
N LEU A 348 -6.07 11.72 21.76
CA LEU A 348 -5.94 12.57 22.96
C LEU A 348 -7.29 13.16 23.41
N CYS A 349 -8.19 13.50 22.48
CA CYS A 349 -9.54 13.98 22.82
C CYS A 349 -10.42 12.88 23.47
N PHE A 350 -10.24 11.63 23.08
CA PHE A 350 -11.11 10.51 23.46
C PHE A 350 -11.12 10.23 24.99
N PRO A 351 -9.97 10.08 25.69
CA PRO A 351 -9.92 9.92 27.15
C PRO A 351 -10.56 11.06 27.92
N PHE A 352 -10.37 12.31 27.49
CA PHE A 352 -10.99 13.47 28.14
C PHE A 352 -12.51 13.41 28.06
N ARG A 353 -13.09 13.23 26.86
CA ARG A 353 -14.55 13.08 26.73
C ARG A 353 -15.06 11.87 27.51
N LEU A 354 -14.35 10.74 27.45
CA LEU A 354 -14.67 9.54 28.23
C LEU A 354 -14.68 9.82 29.75
N TRP A 355 -13.75 10.62 30.26
CA TRP A 355 -13.66 11.00 31.67
C TRP A 355 -14.76 11.97 32.10
N ARG A 356 -15.08 12.97 31.25
CA ARG A 356 -16.17 13.95 31.46
C ARG A 356 -17.55 13.29 31.49
N LEU A 357 -17.74 12.15 30.81
CA LEU A 357 -18.99 11.38 30.90
C LEU A 357 -19.27 10.87 32.32
N SER A 358 -20.54 10.98 32.72
CA SER A 358 -21.05 10.44 33.97
C SER A 358 -20.77 8.93 34.08
N ARG A 359 -20.60 8.42 35.32
CA ARG A 359 -20.35 6.99 35.55
C ARG A 359 -21.43 6.09 34.91
N ARG A 360 -22.70 6.55 34.91
CA ARG A 360 -23.82 5.87 34.25
C ARG A 360 -23.67 5.87 32.73
N ALA A 361 -23.34 7.01 32.11
CA ALA A 361 -23.14 7.08 30.66
C ALA A 361 -21.97 6.18 30.21
N ARG A 362 -20.83 6.22 30.91
CA ARG A 362 -19.71 5.30 30.67
C ARG A 362 -20.11 3.83 30.76
N ALA A 363 -20.82 3.44 31.82
CA ALA A 363 -21.25 2.07 32.02
C ALA A 363 -22.28 1.59 30.98
N SER A 364 -23.17 2.47 30.51
CA SER A 364 -24.19 2.15 29.50
C SER A 364 -23.62 2.08 28.08
N TYR A 365 -22.89 3.12 27.65
CA TYR A 365 -22.50 3.30 26.24
C TYR A 365 -21.09 2.77 25.95
N CYS A 366 -20.14 2.97 26.86
CA CYS A 366 -18.73 2.61 26.64
C CYS A 366 -18.35 1.27 27.27
N ARG A 367 -19.16 0.71 28.17
CA ARG A 367 -18.88 -0.54 28.94
C ARG A 367 -17.50 -0.55 29.63
N ARG A 368 -16.97 0.63 29.95
CA ARG A 368 -15.60 0.84 30.43
C ARG A 368 -15.56 1.78 31.64
N SER A 369 -14.87 1.34 32.69
CA SER A 369 -14.45 2.19 33.81
C SER A 369 -13.10 2.87 33.50
N LEU A 370 -12.82 3.97 34.21
CA LEU A 370 -11.47 4.55 34.24
C LEU A 370 -10.81 4.21 35.57
N THR A 371 -9.51 3.94 35.55
CA THR A 371 -8.71 3.72 36.76
C THR A 371 -8.52 5.04 37.52
N GLN A 372 -8.11 4.96 38.79
CA GLN A 372 -7.78 6.15 39.57
C GLN A 372 -6.59 6.92 38.96
N GLU A 373 -5.59 6.21 38.45
CA GLU A 373 -4.41 6.79 37.78
C GLU A 373 -4.79 7.49 36.47
N GLN A 374 -5.61 6.84 35.63
CA GLN A 374 -6.17 7.46 34.42
C GLN A 374 -6.95 8.75 34.76
N CYS A 375 -7.79 8.71 35.80
CA CYS A 375 -8.55 9.89 36.23
C CYS A 375 -7.65 11.02 36.76
N ALA A 376 -6.60 10.69 37.52
CA ALA A 376 -5.65 11.66 38.06
C ALA A 376 -4.81 12.32 36.95
N ALA A 377 -4.28 11.53 36.01
CA ALA A 377 -3.52 12.03 34.87
C ALA A 377 -4.36 12.96 33.97
N LEU A 378 -5.61 12.57 33.70
CA LEU A 378 -6.54 13.41 32.93
C LEU A 378 -6.91 14.68 33.68
N GLN A 379 -7.19 14.61 34.99
CA GLN A 379 -7.52 15.80 35.79
C GLN A 379 -6.34 16.78 35.89
N ALA A 380 -5.12 16.29 36.04
CA ALA A 380 -3.91 17.12 36.09
C ALA A 380 -3.67 17.88 34.79
N ALA A 381 -3.86 17.23 33.63
CA ALA A 381 -3.76 17.92 32.34
C ALA A 381 -4.95 18.87 32.10
N TRP A 382 -6.17 18.47 32.48
CA TRP A 382 -7.40 19.25 32.27
C TRP A 382 -7.47 20.54 33.08
N SER A 383 -6.73 20.63 34.19
CA SER A 383 -6.60 21.87 34.96
C SER A 383 -5.74 22.89 34.20
N VAL A 384 -4.58 22.49 33.67
CA VAL A 384 -3.69 23.37 32.88
C VAL A 384 -4.41 23.97 31.67
N PHE A 385 -5.08 23.13 30.85
CA PHE A 385 -5.86 23.63 29.70
C PHE A 385 -7.06 24.52 30.08
N GLY A 386 -7.40 24.60 31.38
CA GLY A 386 -8.52 25.36 31.91
C GLY A 386 -8.21 26.82 32.25
N ASP A 387 -6.95 27.19 32.46
CA ASP A 387 -6.55 28.55 32.79
C ASP A 387 -6.58 29.44 31.53
N ASP A 388 -7.03 30.70 31.61
CA ASP A 388 -7.44 31.48 30.43
C ASP A 388 -6.51 32.66 30.06
N PRO A 389 -5.60 32.48 29.09
CA PRO A 389 -4.81 33.57 28.50
C PRO A 389 -5.44 34.23 27.25
N GLY A 390 -6.76 34.08 27.01
CA GLY A 390 -7.47 34.86 25.99
C GLY A 390 -8.09 34.01 24.87
N GLN A 391 -9.30 33.53 25.12
CA GLN A 391 -10.10 32.62 24.28
C GLN A 391 -10.10 32.91 22.75
N THR A 392 -10.12 34.18 22.33
CA THR A 392 -10.28 34.57 20.91
C THR A 392 -9.12 34.17 20.00
N ARG A 393 -7.86 34.27 20.45
CA ARG A 393 -6.68 33.96 19.61
C ARG A 393 -6.58 32.46 19.28
N TYR A 394 -7.06 31.61 20.19
CA TYR A 394 -6.99 30.15 20.08
C TYR A 394 -7.97 29.62 19.02
N LEU A 395 -9.19 30.19 18.93
CA LEU A 395 -10.21 29.73 17.99
C LEU A 395 -9.76 29.84 16.53
N GLN A 396 -9.14 30.98 16.17
CA GLN A 396 -8.67 31.23 14.80
C GLN A 396 -7.53 30.28 14.38
N GLY A 397 -6.56 30.01 15.28
CA GLY A 397 -5.50 29.03 15.03
C GLY A 397 -5.98 27.58 14.97
N VAL A 398 -7.15 27.28 15.55
CA VAL A 398 -7.79 25.95 15.51
C VAL A 398 -8.53 25.72 14.19
N GLU A 399 -9.16 26.74 13.61
CA GLU A 399 -9.82 26.64 12.30
C GLU A 399 -8.82 26.27 11.19
N ASP A 400 -7.63 26.90 11.18
CA ASP A 400 -6.52 26.56 10.28
C ASP A 400 -5.97 25.13 10.50
N LEU A 401 -6.02 24.63 11.74
CA LEU A 401 -5.59 23.26 12.08
C LEU A 401 -6.62 22.19 11.68
N LEU A 402 -7.90 22.49 11.86
CA LEU A 402 -9.01 21.57 11.54
C LEU A 402 -9.31 21.53 10.04
N GLY A 403 -9.09 22.65 9.34
CA GLY A 403 -8.97 22.75 7.89
C GLY A 403 -10.24 22.37 7.11
N SER A 404 -11.06 23.38 6.82
CA SER A 404 -12.18 23.43 5.85
C SER A 404 -12.99 22.15 5.60
N GLN A 405 -14.29 22.22 5.93
CA GLN A 405 -15.31 21.25 5.53
C GLN A 405 -15.25 21.01 4.01
N GLY A 406 -14.81 19.82 3.62
CA GLY A 406 -14.49 19.51 2.21
C GLY A 406 -13.82 18.15 2.01
N MET A 407 -13.09 17.65 3.01
CA MET A 407 -12.78 16.22 3.11
C MET A 407 -13.89 15.52 3.89
N SER A 408 -14.85 14.93 3.19
CA SER A 408 -15.80 14.00 3.79
C SER A 408 -15.05 12.79 4.38
N ASP A 409 -15.65 12.09 5.36
CA ASP A 409 -15.12 10.82 5.90
C ASP A 409 -15.18 9.64 4.88
N ALA A 410 -15.22 9.95 3.58
CA ALA A 410 -15.14 9.00 2.48
C ALA A 410 -13.70 8.47 2.34
N ASP A 411 -13.49 7.27 2.89
CA ASP A 411 -12.36 6.38 2.62
C ASP A 411 -10.94 6.98 2.82
N SER A 412 -10.58 7.22 4.09
CA SER A 412 -9.17 7.28 4.52
C SER A 412 -8.48 5.90 4.45
N GLY A 413 -8.58 5.23 3.30
CA GLY A 413 -8.10 3.88 3.05
C GLY A 413 -7.11 3.74 1.88
N SER A 414 -6.91 4.80 1.08
CA SER A 414 -6.19 4.72 -0.21
C SER A 414 -4.79 5.37 -0.25
N ASP A 415 -4.45 6.23 0.71
CA ASP A 415 -3.24 7.08 0.66
C ASP A 415 -2.13 6.67 1.66
N PHE A 416 -2.16 5.42 2.10
CA PHE A 416 -1.04 4.80 2.82
C PHE A 416 -0.06 4.20 1.80
N ASP A 417 0.83 5.02 1.26
CA ASP A 417 2.02 4.52 0.57
C ASP A 417 2.79 3.63 1.55
N SER A 418 2.69 2.31 1.34
CA SER A 418 3.44 1.30 2.06
C SER A 418 4.88 1.26 1.54
N ASP A 419 5.64 2.34 1.79
CA ASP A 419 7.09 2.30 1.69
C ASP A 419 7.58 1.10 2.50
N SER A 420 8.30 0.21 1.81
CA SER A 420 8.53 -1.16 2.27
C SER A 420 9.42 -1.22 3.50
N ASP A 421 8.85 -1.64 4.63
CA ASP A 421 9.52 -2.59 5.52
C ASP A 421 9.06 -4.01 5.13
N SER A 422 9.62 -4.53 4.04
CA SER A 422 9.60 -5.96 3.70
C SER A 422 10.74 -6.71 4.37
N ASP A 423 11.18 -6.25 5.54
CA ASP A 423 12.12 -6.98 6.39
C ASP A 423 11.44 -8.24 6.93
N ILE A 424 12.05 -9.37 6.58
CA ILE A 424 11.66 -10.70 7.04
C ILE A 424 12.04 -10.84 8.52
N ASP A 425 11.04 -11.09 9.35
CA ASP A 425 11.21 -11.54 10.73
C ASP A 425 11.50 -13.05 10.73
N SER A 426 12.76 -13.40 10.41
CA SER A 426 13.31 -14.76 10.48
C SER A 426 14.46 -14.82 11.49
N ASN A 427 14.12 -14.72 12.77
CA ASN A 427 14.94 -15.34 13.82
C ASN A 427 14.71 -16.86 13.77
N THR A 428 15.34 -17.51 12.81
CA THR A 428 15.52 -18.98 12.75
C THR A 428 16.95 -19.25 12.32
N ASP A 429 17.79 -19.65 13.27
CA ASP A 429 19.17 -20.03 13.02
C ASP A 429 19.24 -21.21 12.04
N SER A 430 20.04 -21.06 10.99
CA SER A 430 20.71 -22.17 10.29
C SER A 430 21.83 -21.60 9.43
N ASP A 431 23.05 -22.06 9.69
CA ASP A 431 24.27 -21.63 9.00
C ASP A 431 24.32 -22.12 7.54
N ALA A 432 24.80 -21.26 6.63
CA ALA A 432 25.56 -21.65 5.42
C ALA A 432 26.02 -20.42 4.60
N ASP A 433 27.25 -19.98 4.86
CA ASP A 433 28.26 -19.56 3.89
C ASP A 433 27.87 -19.05 2.47
N SER A 434 28.21 -17.77 2.24
CA SER A 434 29.32 -17.34 1.35
C SER A 434 29.08 -16.61 0.00
N TYR A 435 30.00 -15.66 -0.25
CA TYR A 435 30.40 -15.01 -1.53
C TYR A 435 29.35 -14.15 -2.29
N ALA A 436 29.66 -12.99 -2.89
CA ALA A 436 30.85 -12.13 -2.83
C ALA A 436 30.50 -10.70 -3.35
N ASN A 437 31.50 -9.80 -3.32
CA ASN A 437 31.54 -8.45 -3.94
C ASN A 437 30.99 -8.43 -5.40
N ALA A 438 30.60 -7.32 -6.02
CA ALA A 438 30.89 -5.90 -5.79
C ALA A 438 29.72 -5.03 -6.37
N ASP A 439 29.79 -3.71 -6.61
CA ASP A 439 30.89 -2.75 -6.57
C ASP A 439 30.42 -1.29 -6.34
N PHE A 440 31.36 -0.35 -6.31
CA PHE A 440 31.19 1.11 -6.29
C PHE A 440 31.25 1.69 -7.72
N ASP A 441 30.35 2.62 -8.07
CA ASP A 441 30.76 3.74 -8.93
C ASP A 441 29.97 5.02 -8.60
N SER A 442 30.69 6.13 -8.59
CA SER A 442 30.20 7.47 -8.29
C SER A 442 30.60 8.37 -9.45
N ASN A 443 29.62 9.00 -10.10
CA ASN A 443 29.90 10.06 -11.07
C ASN A 443 29.03 11.28 -10.77
N THR A 444 29.65 12.22 -10.07
CA THR A 444 29.30 13.64 -10.05
C THR A 444 29.93 14.34 -11.25
N ASP A 445 29.19 15.22 -11.90
CA ASP A 445 29.70 16.43 -12.56
C ASP A 445 28.56 17.47 -12.45
N LEU A 446 28.69 18.47 -11.57
CA LEU A 446 29.36 19.76 -11.78
C LEU A 446 28.54 20.74 -12.65
N ASP A 447 28.02 21.79 -12.01
CA ASP A 447 28.58 23.13 -12.23
C ASP A 447 28.52 23.93 -10.92
N SER A 448 29.56 24.74 -10.68
CA SER A 448 29.77 25.54 -9.48
C SER A 448 30.43 26.84 -9.89
N ASN A 449 29.75 27.97 -9.66
CA ASN A 449 30.34 29.30 -9.77
C ASN A 449 29.52 30.34 -8.98
N TYR A 450 29.82 30.51 -7.69
CA TYR A 450 29.92 31.85 -7.10
C TYR A 450 30.82 31.82 -5.86
N ASP A 451 31.74 32.79 -5.80
CA ASP A 451 32.90 32.85 -4.90
C ASP A 451 32.60 33.70 -3.64
N PRO A 452 33.05 33.32 -2.42
CA PRO A 452 32.79 34.09 -1.21
C PRO A 452 34.02 34.88 -0.73
N SER A 453 33.91 36.21 -0.64
CA SER A 453 34.85 37.01 0.15
C SER A 453 34.23 38.28 0.77
N ASP A 454 34.24 38.30 2.10
CA ASP A 454 34.40 39.45 3.00
C ASP A 454 33.54 40.72 2.83
N GLN A 455 32.68 40.93 3.82
CA GLN A 455 32.98 42.00 4.78
C GLN A 455 32.41 41.71 6.17
N ALA A 456 33.27 41.78 7.18
CA ALA A 456 32.87 41.74 8.57
C ALA A 456 32.32 43.11 9.00
N THR A 457 31.06 43.16 9.44
CA THR A 457 30.53 44.29 10.20
C THR A 457 30.00 43.82 11.54
N SER A 458 30.57 44.36 12.61
CA SER A 458 30.02 44.23 13.95
C SER A 458 28.80 45.14 14.07
N SER A 459 27.62 44.56 14.20
CA SER A 459 26.43 45.27 14.70
C SER A 459 25.70 44.39 15.70
N SER A 460 25.84 44.72 16.99
CA SER A 460 24.95 44.23 18.02
C SER A 460 23.54 44.74 17.74
N SER A 461 22.60 43.82 17.52
CA SER A 461 21.18 44.12 17.45
C SER A 461 20.43 42.97 18.08
N GLU A 462 19.62 43.29 19.08
CA GLU A 462 18.81 42.36 19.85
C GLU A 462 17.83 41.64 18.91
N GLU A 463 17.93 40.31 18.84
CA GLU A 463 16.92 39.50 18.15
C GLU A 463 15.66 39.46 19.01
N GLU A 464 14.73 40.39 18.75
CA GLU A 464 13.36 40.30 19.26
C GLU A 464 12.72 39.00 18.72
N GLU A 465 12.54 38.02 19.61
CA GLU A 465 11.85 36.77 19.30
C GLU A 465 10.41 37.08 18.82
N ARG A 466 10.12 36.79 17.55
CA ARG A 466 8.73 36.74 17.06
C ARG A 466 8.03 35.52 17.65
N ASP A 467 7.44 35.70 18.82
CA ASP A 467 6.58 34.71 19.46
C ASP A 467 5.21 34.59 18.76
N ASP A 468 5.20 33.89 17.62
CA ASP A 468 3.98 33.44 16.94
C ASP A 468 3.41 32.12 17.55
N SER A 469 3.82 31.73 18.78
CA SER A 469 3.33 30.51 19.43
C SER A 469 1.90 30.68 19.97
N ILE A 470 0.91 30.19 19.22
CA ILE A 470 -0.52 30.22 19.62
C ILE A 470 -0.82 29.29 20.83
N SER A 471 0.12 28.45 21.27
CA SER A 471 -0.02 27.58 22.46
C SER A 471 0.99 27.97 23.53
N THR A 472 0.60 27.92 24.81
CA THR A 472 1.56 28.17 25.90
C THR A 472 2.54 27.00 26.05
N PRO A 473 3.76 27.23 26.59
CA PRO A 473 4.68 26.15 26.93
C PRO A 473 4.10 25.17 27.95
N ASP A 474 3.32 25.65 28.93
CA ASP A 474 2.74 24.79 29.97
C ASP A 474 1.66 23.85 29.42
N ASP A 475 0.89 24.26 28.41
CA ASP A 475 -0.02 23.36 27.67
C ASP A 475 0.74 22.20 27.02
N GLN A 476 1.90 22.48 26.41
CA GLN A 476 2.75 21.46 25.75
C GLN A 476 3.41 20.53 26.76
N ASP A 477 3.90 21.07 27.88
CA ASP A 477 4.49 20.32 28.98
C ASP A 477 3.43 19.38 29.61
N ALA A 478 2.23 19.89 29.91
CA ALA A 478 1.11 19.07 30.41
C ALA A 478 0.68 17.99 29.40
N LEU A 479 0.63 18.31 28.11
CA LEU A 479 0.27 17.36 27.07
C LEU A 479 1.33 16.26 26.90
N LEU A 480 2.63 16.58 26.95
CA LEU A 480 3.69 15.58 26.92
C LEU A 480 3.58 14.64 28.12
N GLN A 481 3.35 15.17 29.32
CA GLN A 481 3.21 14.34 30.52
C GLN A 481 2.04 13.35 30.41
N LEU A 482 0.87 13.82 29.95
CA LEU A 482 -0.29 12.96 29.70
C LEU A 482 -0.03 11.95 28.57
N ALA A 483 0.45 12.39 27.41
CA ALA A 483 0.73 11.52 26.27
C ALA A 483 1.75 10.44 26.65
N SER A 484 2.81 10.80 27.38
CA SER A 484 3.82 9.87 27.87
C SER A 484 3.24 8.83 28.83
N PHE A 485 2.35 9.22 29.75
CA PHE A 485 1.62 8.27 30.59
C PHE A 485 0.79 7.31 29.72
N LEU A 486 -0.04 7.84 28.83
CA LEU A 486 -0.96 7.03 28.02
C LEU A 486 -0.26 6.07 27.03
N VAL A 487 0.95 6.36 26.56
CA VAL A 487 1.73 5.44 25.69
C VAL A 487 2.62 4.46 26.47
N THR A 488 2.80 4.64 27.78
CA THR A 488 3.57 3.74 28.67
C THR A 488 2.74 3.04 29.74
N GLU A 489 1.42 3.25 29.74
CA GLU A 489 0.47 2.71 30.70
C GLU A 489 0.61 1.18 30.86
N PRO A 490 0.77 0.65 32.09
CA PRO A 490 0.85 -0.79 32.31
C PRO A 490 -0.52 -1.45 32.14
N PHE A 491 -0.54 -2.72 31.74
CA PHE A 491 -1.79 -3.50 31.71
C PHE A 491 -2.31 -3.74 33.13
N GLN A 492 -3.56 -3.37 33.40
CA GLN A 492 -4.31 -3.84 34.57
C GLN A 492 -4.83 -5.26 34.30
N ASP A 493 -4.73 -6.13 35.30
CA ASP A 493 -5.23 -7.52 35.30
C ASP A 493 -4.74 -8.36 34.09
N GLY A 494 -3.58 -8.01 33.53
CA GLY A 494 -3.00 -8.61 32.33
C GLY A 494 -3.74 -8.27 31.02
N GLN A 495 -4.80 -7.48 31.07
CA GLN A 495 -5.64 -7.16 29.91
C GLN A 495 -5.09 -5.96 29.14
N ALA A 496 -4.66 -6.15 27.90
CA ALA A 496 -4.16 -5.05 27.07
C ALA A 496 -5.21 -3.95 26.86
N SER A 497 -6.48 -4.34 26.72
CA SER A 497 -7.62 -3.43 26.57
C SER A 497 -7.86 -2.53 27.79
N SER A 498 -7.30 -2.84 28.98
CA SER A 498 -7.38 -1.97 30.16
C SER A 498 -6.70 -0.61 29.95
N THR A 499 -5.76 -0.52 29.02
CA THR A 499 -5.07 0.73 28.66
C THR A 499 -5.90 1.58 27.69
N LEU A 500 -5.82 2.89 27.81
CA LEU A 500 -6.62 3.81 27.00
C LEU A 500 -6.22 3.81 25.53
N LEU A 501 -4.92 3.64 25.23
CA LEU A 501 -4.41 3.60 23.85
C LEU A 501 -4.82 2.32 23.11
N VAL A 502 -4.79 1.15 23.75
CA VAL A 502 -5.27 -0.10 23.12
C VAL A 502 -6.78 -0.01 22.87
N TYR A 503 -7.56 0.44 23.86
CA TYR A 503 -9.01 0.60 23.70
C TYR A 503 -9.37 1.60 22.60
N PHE A 504 -8.73 2.78 22.57
CA PHE A 504 -8.88 3.73 21.47
C PHE A 504 -8.48 3.12 20.12
N SER A 505 -7.40 2.34 20.06
CA SER A 505 -6.98 1.70 18.82
C SER A 505 -8.07 0.77 18.27
N GLY A 506 -8.83 0.09 19.13
CA GLY A 506 -10.01 -0.67 18.73
C GLY A 506 -11.13 0.21 18.17
N VAL A 507 -11.40 1.36 18.80
CA VAL A 507 -12.37 2.36 18.30
C VAL A 507 -11.96 2.95 16.96
N ALA A 508 -10.67 3.22 16.73
CA ALA A 508 -10.14 3.63 15.43
C ALA A 508 -10.24 2.53 14.35
N GLY A 509 -10.46 1.28 14.77
CA GLY A 509 -10.72 0.12 13.93
C GLY A 509 -12.19 -0.14 13.64
N LEU A 510 -13.09 0.74 14.06
CA LEU A 510 -14.50 0.72 13.65
C LEU A 510 -14.68 1.48 12.33
N SER A 511 -15.76 1.16 11.60
CA SER A 511 -16.27 1.97 10.50
C SER A 511 -16.80 3.33 11.01
N VAL A 512 -17.05 4.27 10.08
CA VAL A 512 -17.51 5.64 10.40
C VAL A 512 -18.78 5.65 11.26
N ASP A 513 -19.70 4.70 11.02
CA ASP A 513 -20.95 4.56 11.77
C ASP A 513 -20.85 3.61 12.98
N GLY A 514 -19.70 2.93 13.16
CA GLY A 514 -19.47 1.94 14.21
C GLY A 514 -20.01 0.53 13.91
N SER A 515 -20.67 0.33 12.76
CA SER A 515 -21.40 -0.90 12.41
C SER A 515 -20.51 -2.15 12.30
N TRP A 516 -19.28 -2.02 11.79
CA TRP A 516 -18.36 -3.15 11.60
C TRP A 516 -16.90 -2.79 11.91
N PHE A 517 -16.06 -3.83 12.04
CA PHE A 517 -14.62 -3.70 12.23
C PHE A 517 -13.88 -3.67 10.90
N GLU A 518 -12.80 -2.89 10.87
CA GLU A 518 -11.92 -2.73 9.72
C GLU A 518 -11.07 -3.98 9.44
N ARG A 519 -10.89 -4.27 8.15
CA ARG A 519 -9.99 -5.33 7.69
C ARG A 519 -8.51 -5.00 7.99
N PRO A 520 -7.62 -6.00 8.08
CA PRO A 520 -6.20 -5.79 8.38
C PRO A 520 -5.51 -4.76 7.47
N SER A 521 -5.88 -4.72 6.19
CA SER A 521 -5.37 -3.77 5.19
C SER A 521 -5.67 -2.30 5.53
N ARG A 522 -6.89 -1.98 6.00
CA ARG A 522 -7.29 -0.63 6.43
C ARG A 522 -6.89 -0.31 7.87
N TYR A 523 -6.69 -1.31 8.72
CA TYR A 523 -6.38 -1.12 10.13
C TYR A 523 -4.89 -0.99 10.45
N THR A 524 -4.04 -1.82 9.84
CA THR A 524 -2.59 -1.80 10.13
C THR A 524 -1.87 -0.49 9.80
N PRO A 525 -2.34 0.38 8.88
CA PRO A 525 -1.82 1.73 8.75
C PRO A 525 -2.21 2.66 9.91
N LYS A 526 -3.44 2.55 10.43
CA LYS A 526 -3.89 3.29 11.64
C LYS A 526 -3.02 2.91 12.85
N LEU A 527 -2.71 1.62 13.03
CA LEU A 527 -1.73 1.16 14.03
C LEU A 527 -0.33 1.74 13.78
N SER A 528 0.12 1.79 12.52
CA SER A 528 1.44 2.32 12.16
C SER A 528 1.57 3.81 12.52
N ALA A 529 0.53 4.59 12.29
CA ALA A 529 0.43 6.00 12.67
C ALA A 529 0.51 6.20 14.20
N LEU A 530 -0.27 5.44 14.98
CA LEU A 530 -0.22 5.50 16.44
C LEU A 530 1.17 5.12 17.00
N ILE A 531 1.79 4.07 16.45
CA ILE A 531 3.16 3.65 16.84
C ILE A 531 4.20 4.72 16.47
N TYR A 532 4.04 5.41 15.33
CA TYR A 532 4.91 6.51 14.93
C TYR A 532 4.85 7.68 15.91
N CYS A 533 3.64 8.18 16.20
CA CYS A 533 3.46 9.29 17.14
C CYS A 533 3.93 8.90 18.55
N ALA A 534 3.60 7.70 19.02
CA ALA A 534 4.07 7.21 20.32
C ALA A 534 5.61 7.11 20.41
N ARG A 535 6.31 6.78 19.32
CA ARG A 535 7.79 6.77 19.29
C ARG A 535 8.38 8.17 19.33
N LEU A 536 7.73 9.15 18.71
CA LEU A 536 8.12 10.55 18.84
C LEU A 536 7.93 11.05 20.29
N ILE A 537 6.79 10.75 20.92
CA ILE A 537 6.54 11.02 22.35
C ILE A 537 7.58 10.32 23.25
N LEU A 538 7.93 9.06 22.98
CA LEU A 538 8.99 8.36 23.71
C LEU A 538 10.33 9.09 23.60
N LEU A 539 10.69 9.53 22.39
CA LEU A 539 11.96 10.23 22.18
C LEU A 539 11.98 11.57 22.92
N GLU A 540 10.88 12.33 22.89
CA GLU A 540 10.79 13.62 23.59
C GLU A 540 10.78 13.44 25.12
N THR A 541 10.07 12.44 25.68
CA THR A 541 10.16 12.16 27.12
C THR A 541 11.57 11.68 27.52
N ALA A 542 12.16 10.79 26.73
CA ALA A 542 13.41 10.13 27.11
C ALA A 542 14.65 11.00 26.85
N LEU A 543 14.69 11.75 25.75
CA LEU A 543 15.86 12.47 25.24
C LEU A 543 15.48 13.81 24.59
N PRO A 544 14.70 14.68 25.26
CA PRO A 544 14.28 15.95 24.66
C PRO A 544 15.51 16.82 24.36
N ARG A 545 15.48 17.54 23.23
CA ARG A 545 16.57 18.47 22.90
C ARG A 545 16.68 19.60 23.93
N PHE A 546 15.55 20.11 24.40
CA PHE A 546 15.44 21.21 25.37
C PHE A 546 14.68 20.76 26.63
N ALA A 547 14.96 21.37 27.78
CA ALA A 547 14.33 20.98 29.03
C ALA A 547 12.85 21.41 29.10
N TYR A 548 12.00 20.54 29.64
CA TYR A 548 10.62 20.84 30.03
C TYR A 548 10.63 21.27 31.49
N ARG A 549 10.42 22.57 31.76
CA ARG A 549 10.68 23.16 33.09
C ARG A 549 9.56 22.86 34.08
N SER A 550 8.29 22.98 33.69
CA SER A 550 7.17 22.82 34.63
C SER A 550 6.99 21.35 35.04
N ILE A 551 7.13 20.41 34.09
CA ILE A 551 7.12 18.96 34.36
C ILE A 551 8.49 18.36 34.74
N ARG A 552 9.52 19.19 34.90
CA ARG A 552 10.88 18.83 35.38
C ARG A 552 11.61 17.74 34.57
N ILE A 553 11.39 17.66 33.26
CA ILE A 553 12.18 16.75 32.39
C ILE A 553 13.43 17.50 31.90
N PRO A 554 14.65 17.09 32.31
CA PRO A 554 15.87 17.73 31.83
C PRO A 554 16.15 17.37 30.38
N ALA A 555 16.76 18.30 29.65
CA ALA A 555 17.34 18.07 28.33
C ALA A 555 18.21 16.80 28.30
N ARG A 556 18.38 16.21 27.12
CA ARG A 556 19.16 14.99 26.94
C ARG A 556 20.61 15.16 27.43
N PRO A 557 21.17 14.16 28.14
CA PRO A 557 22.55 14.22 28.61
C PRO A 557 23.56 14.14 27.45
N ARG A 558 24.79 14.62 27.66
CA ARG A 558 25.88 14.49 26.68
C ARG A 558 26.31 13.03 26.44
N HIS A 559 26.14 12.17 27.44
CA HIS A 559 26.51 10.74 27.43
C HIS A 559 25.33 9.88 27.89
N ASP A 560 25.41 8.55 27.80
CA ASP A 560 24.38 7.60 28.28
C ASP A 560 22.95 7.78 27.70
N GLN A 561 22.80 8.48 26.57
CA GLN A 561 21.50 8.71 25.94
C GLN A 561 20.73 7.40 25.65
N LEU A 562 21.43 6.40 25.07
CA LEU A 562 20.85 5.09 24.81
C LEU A 562 20.36 4.38 26.08
N ARG A 563 21.07 4.53 27.21
CA ARG A 563 20.68 3.96 28.51
C ARG A 563 19.40 4.64 29.03
N ARG A 564 19.28 5.97 28.87
CA ARG A 564 18.07 6.74 29.24
C ARG A 564 16.87 6.36 28.36
N LEU A 565 17.06 6.17 27.05
CA LEU A 565 16.03 5.67 26.13
C LEU A 565 15.58 4.24 26.48
N ASN A 566 16.52 3.30 26.62
CA ASN A 566 16.20 1.89 26.87
C ASN A 566 15.50 1.66 28.22
N LYS A 567 15.70 2.51 29.23
CA LYS A 567 14.97 2.46 30.51
C LYS A 567 13.45 2.48 30.33
N ILE A 568 12.95 3.20 29.33
CA ILE A 568 11.52 3.28 28.98
C ILE A 568 11.22 2.30 27.82
N ARG A 569 12.01 2.36 26.73
CA ARG A 569 11.75 1.60 25.50
C ARG A 569 11.64 0.10 25.72
N ALA A 570 12.57 -0.50 26.47
CA ALA A 570 12.59 -1.96 26.69
C ALA A 570 11.39 -2.44 27.52
N ARG A 571 10.78 -1.56 28.32
CA ARG A 571 9.64 -1.88 29.19
C ARG A 571 8.27 -1.63 28.56
N ALA A 572 8.17 -0.73 27.57
CA ALA A 572 6.88 -0.27 27.05
C ALA A 572 6.72 -0.23 25.52
N PHE A 573 7.83 -0.34 24.75
CA PHE A 573 7.85 -0.14 23.29
C PHE A 573 8.39 -1.35 22.51
N CYS A 574 8.47 -2.51 23.17
CA CYS A 574 8.94 -3.77 22.58
C CYS A 574 7.79 -4.76 22.42
N ILE A 575 7.88 -5.68 21.46
CA ILE A 575 6.87 -6.74 21.32
C ILE A 575 6.85 -7.57 22.61
N GLY A 576 5.64 -7.87 23.10
CA GLY A 576 5.44 -8.59 24.36
C GLY A 576 5.56 -7.74 25.63
N SER A 577 5.85 -6.43 25.55
CA SER A 577 5.74 -5.56 26.73
C SER A 577 4.28 -5.43 27.18
N HIS A 578 4.03 -5.48 28.49
CA HIS A 578 2.71 -5.27 29.10
C HIS A 578 2.32 -3.77 29.14
N ALA A 579 2.38 -3.14 27.97
CA ALA A 579 2.17 -1.72 27.72
C ALA A 579 1.57 -1.55 26.32
N PRO A 580 0.82 -0.47 26.04
CA PRO A 580 -0.05 -0.42 24.86
C PRO A 580 0.71 -0.53 23.54
N VAL A 581 1.89 0.10 23.42
CA VAL A 581 2.66 0.09 22.16
C VAL A 581 3.19 -1.30 21.83
N GLY A 582 3.52 -2.13 22.83
CA GLY A 582 3.88 -3.54 22.63
C GLY A 582 2.74 -4.35 22.00
N GLU A 583 1.50 -4.10 22.43
CA GLU A 583 0.32 -4.74 21.82
C GLU A 583 0.02 -4.17 20.43
N LEU A 584 0.10 -2.84 20.21
CA LEU A 584 -0.07 -2.28 18.87
C LEU A 584 0.96 -2.84 17.88
N LEU A 585 2.20 -3.07 18.31
CA LEU A 585 3.24 -3.73 17.51
C LEU A 585 2.85 -5.18 17.15
N GLY A 586 2.32 -5.93 18.11
CA GLY A 586 1.81 -7.30 17.91
C GLY A 586 0.62 -7.36 16.95
N LEU A 587 -0.39 -6.51 17.16
CA LEU A 587 -1.55 -6.38 16.26
C LEU A 587 -1.12 -6.00 14.84
N ARG A 588 -0.16 -5.07 14.71
CA ARG A 588 0.33 -4.63 13.40
C ARG A 588 1.12 -5.72 12.68
N SER A 589 2.01 -6.44 13.37
CA SER A 589 2.80 -7.50 12.75
C SER A 589 1.91 -8.65 12.29
N TYR A 590 0.93 -9.03 13.12
CA TYR A 590 -0.07 -10.04 12.78
C TYR A 590 -0.97 -9.61 11.62
N GLY A 591 -1.54 -8.40 11.69
CA GLY A 591 -2.41 -7.87 10.64
C GLY A 591 -1.69 -7.70 9.30
N ARG A 592 -0.40 -7.32 9.28
CA ARG A 592 0.39 -7.22 8.04
C ARG A 592 0.63 -8.58 7.39
N LYS A 593 0.77 -9.66 8.18
CA LYS A 593 0.85 -11.03 7.64
C LYS A 593 -0.48 -11.43 6.98
N LEU A 594 -1.61 -11.14 7.65
CA LEU A 594 -2.94 -11.48 7.15
C LEU A 594 -3.37 -10.61 5.93
N ALA A 595 -3.04 -9.33 5.92
CA ALA A 595 -3.31 -8.42 4.79
C ALA A 595 -2.59 -8.81 3.49
N ARG A 596 -1.55 -9.66 3.56
CA ARG A 596 -0.86 -10.24 2.39
C ARG A 596 -1.53 -11.51 1.86
N SER A 597 -2.34 -12.17 2.69
CA SER A 597 -3.16 -13.33 2.30
C SER A 597 -4.60 -12.97 1.95
N ASP A 598 -5.08 -11.79 2.38
CA ASP A 598 -6.24 -11.15 1.77
C ASP A 598 -5.90 -10.91 0.28
N GLY A 599 -6.59 -11.62 -0.62
CA GLY A 599 -6.41 -11.48 -2.06
C GLY A 599 -6.70 -10.05 -2.56
N PRO A 600 -6.36 -9.73 -3.82
CA PRO A 600 -6.60 -8.40 -4.38
C PRO A 600 -8.07 -8.00 -4.19
N ALA A 601 -8.30 -6.81 -3.65
CA ALA A 601 -9.64 -6.26 -3.47
C ALA A 601 -10.27 -6.05 -4.85
N PHE A 602 -11.20 -6.93 -5.23
CA PHE A 602 -12.05 -6.74 -6.39
C PHE A 602 -13.04 -5.61 -6.09
N TYR A 603 -12.86 -4.49 -6.77
CA TYR A 603 -13.85 -3.43 -6.82
C TYR A 603 -14.83 -3.80 -7.92
N VAL A 604 -16.06 -4.11 -7.51
CA VAL A 604 -17.17 -4.39 -8.41
C VAL A 604 -17.93 -3.09 -8.58
N GLN A 605 -18.05 -2.61 -9.81
CA GLN A 605 -18.69 -1.34 -10.12
C GLN A 605 -19.84 -1.56 -11.10
N TRP A 606 -20.99 -0.94 -10.82
CA TRP A 606 -22.08 -0.86 -11.78
C TRP A 606 -21.78 0.21 -12.81
N SER A 607 -22.12 -0.04 -14.08
CA SER A 607 -22.19 0.98 -15.11
C SER A 607 -23.25 2.02 -14.77
N ASN A 608 -23.11 3.25 -15.30
CA ASN A 608 -24.01 4.37 -14.98
C ASN A 608 -25.47 4.19 -15.44
N ASP A 609 -25.80 3.09 -16.12
CA ASP A 609 -27.14 2.67 -16.54
C ASP A 609 -27.68 1.47 -15.73
N ASP A 610 -26.98 1.05 -14.68
CA ASP A 610 -27.24 -0.11 -13.82
C ASP A 610 -27.39 -1.45 -14.58
N GLN A 611 -26.92 -1.55 -15.83
CA GLN A 611 -27.05 -2.75 -16.66
C GLN A 611 -25.86 -3.72 -16.58
N ILE A 612 -24.66 -3.23 -16.24
CA ILE A 612 -23.41 -4.00 -16.33
C ILE A 612 -22.69 -3.94 -14.99
N LEU A 613 -22.31 -5.11 -14.50
CA LEU A 613 -21.48 -5.30 -13.31
C LEU A 613 -20.05 -5.64 -13.78
N SER A 614 -19.08 -4.77 -13.51
CA SER A 614 -17.66 -4.93 -13.90
C SER A 614 -16.74 -5.10 -12.70
#